data_AF-A0A2A3MH51-F1
#
_entry.id   AF-A0A2A3MH51-F1
#
_cell.length_a   1.000
_cell.length_b   1.000
_cell.length_c   1.000
_cell.angle_alpha   90.00
_cell.angle_beta   90.00
_cell.angle_gamma   90.00
#
_symmetry.space_group_name_H-M   'P 1'
#
loop_
_entity.id
_entity.type
_entity.pdbx_description
1 polymer ?
#
loop_
_entity_poly.entity_id
_entity_poly.type
_entity_poly.pdbx_seq_one_letter_code
_entity_poly.pdbx_strand_id
1 'polypeptide(L)'
;MAAPEQDNRGSISPATPAAGRHHFRFLRPNMHLDSVFGDGWFALRAEAFARFFGTPVFLIAQTLIVGLWITINVTDLVSFDRYPFILLNLAFSFQAAYAAPLILLAQTRQADRDKASAQADALHREALAQASEQRAAHAAEQTEQLLQLMEQNTRLTETVHQLSQRIEALTCEIHRGVCERPAQP
;
A
#
# COMPACT_ATOMS: atom_id res chain seq x y z
N MET A 1 21.41 55.01 -16.15
CA MET A 1 21.95 54.12 -15.11
C MET A 1 20.76 53.72 -14.22
N ALA A 2 19.79 52.92 -14.69
CA ALA A 2 19.84 51.52 -15.12
C ALA A 2 20.16 50.56 -13.96
N ALA A 3 19.12 50.05 -13.29
CA ALA A 3 19.00 48.70 -12.72
C ALA A 3 17.61 48.52 -12.06
N PRO A 4 17.01 47.31 -12.04
CA PRO A 4 15.62 47.12 -12.45
C PRO A 4 14.67 46.50 -11.41
N GLU A 5 13.39 46.72 -11.66
CA GLU A 5 12.26 45.77 -11.61
C GLU A 5 12.35 44.60 -10.62
N GLN A 6 11.62 44.72 -9.50
CA GLN A 6 11.28 43.60 -8.63
C GLN A 6 10.31 42.66 -9.36
N ASP A 7 10.88 41.65 -10.00
CA ASP A 7 10.19 40.49 -10.55
C ASP A 7 9.49 39.72 -9.42
N ASN A 8 8.20 40.00 -9.26
CA ASN A 8 7.23 39.26 -8.46
C ASN A 8 7.03 37.86 -9.07
N ARG A 9 8.05 37.00 -8.96
CA ARG A 9 7.91 35.58 -9.24
C ARG A 9 7.07 34.97 -8.13
N GLY A 10 5.79 34.80 -8.44
CA GLY A 10 4.88 33.96 -7.68
C GLY A 10 5.60 32.66 -7.31
N SER A 11 5.77 32.47 -6.01
CA SER A 11 6.16 31.20 -5.43
C SER A 11 5.10 30.16 -5.84
N ILE A 12 5.36 29.43 -6.92
CA ILE A 12 4.65 28.18 -7.20
C ILE A 12 5.19 27.20 -6.17
N SER A 13 4.65 27.25 -4.95
CA SER A 13 4.73 26.11 -4.06
C SER A 13 4.08 24.94 -4.81
N PRO A 14 4.79 23.82 -5.06
CA PRO A 14 4.12 22.63 -5.53
C PRO A 14 3.13 22.27 -4.43
N ALA A 15 1.83 22.44 -4.71
CA ALA A 15 0.78 21.94 -3.87
C ALA A 15 1.05 20.44 -3.72
N THR A 16 1.62 20.05 -2.59
CA THR A 16 1.79 18.66 -2.20
C THR A 16 0.36 18.16 -2.08
N PRO A 17 -0.13 17.29 -2.98
CA PRO A 17 -1.46 16.74 -2.79
C PRO A 17 -1.39 16.00 -1.46
N ALA A 18 -2.31 16.30 -0.56
CA ALA A 18 -2.40 15.72 0.77
C ALA A 18 -2.46 14.18 0.66
N ALA A 19 -1.30 13.54 0.61
CA ALA A 19 -1.11 12.10 0.50
C ALA A 19 -1.24 11.45 1.88
N GLY A 20 -2.25 11.87 2.64
CA GLY A 20 -2.52 11.35 3.97
C GLY A 20 -4.02 11.16 4.12
N ARG A 21 -4.47 9.89 4.02
CA ARG A 21 -5.74 9.31 4.54
C ARG A 21 -6.56 8.41 3.60
N HIS A 22 -6.10 8.05 2.39
CA HIS A 22 -6.89 7.19 1.50
C HIS A 22 -6.60 5.68 1.57
N HIS A 23 -5.64 5.23 2.38
CA HIS A 23 -5.27 3.81 2.51
C HIS A 23 -6.47 2.91 2.87
N PHE A 24 -7.42 3.44 3.66
CA PHE A 24 -8.64 2.72 4.03
C PHE A 24 -9.79 2.87 3.03
N ARG A 25 -9.59 3.49 1.86
CA ARG A 25 -10.69 3.69 0.89
C ARG A 25 -11.28 2.37 0.41
N PHE A 26 -10.44 1.36 0.20
CA PHE A 26 -10.84 0.04 -0.27
C PHE A 26 -11.33 -0.87 0.86
N LEU A 27 -10.94 -0.58 2.11
CA LEU A 27 -11.39 -1.29 3.32
C LEU A 27 -12.70 -0.70 3.89
N ARG A 28 -13.01 0.57 3.61
CA ARG A 28 -14.18 1.30 4.11
C ARG A 28 -15.53 0.61 3.86
N PRO A 29 -15.80 0.05 2.66
CA PRO A 29 -17.04 -0.67 2.41
C PRO A 29 -17.22 -1.87 3.37
N ASN A 30 -16.11 -2.49 3.78
CA ASN A 30 -16.08 -3.69 4.62
C ASN A 30 -15.93 -3.40 6.11
N MET A 31 -15.85 -2.13 6.52
CA MET A 31 -15.66 -1.72 7.92
C MET A 31 -16.82 -2.15 8.84
N HIS A 32 -18.00 -2.44 8.28
CA HIS A 32 -19.13 -3.00 9.03
C HIS A 32 -18.94 -4.49 9.41
N LEU A 33 -17.97 -5.19 8.79
CA LEU A 33 -17.61 -6.58 9.08
C LEU A 33 -16.51 -6.73 10.14
N ASP A 34 -15.88 -5.62 10.56
CA ASP A 34 -14.75 -5.61 11.51
C ASP A 34 -15.17 -6.06 12.91
N SER A 35 -16.42 -5.84 13.32
CA SER A 35 -16.90 -6.37 14.59
C SER A 35 -17.24 -7.86 14.44
N VAL A 36 -16.34 -8.73 14.89
CA VAL A 36 -16.48 -10.18 14.76
C VAL A 36 -17.79 -10.71 15.38
N PHE A 37 -18.26 -9.96 16.38
CA PHE A 37 -19.34 -10.31 17.29
C PHE A 37 -20.27 -9.12 17.58
N GLY A 38 -20.23 -8.05 16.77
CA GLY A 38 -20.92 -6.79 17.06
C GLY A 38 -20.13 -5.88 18.02
N ASP A 39 -20.67 -4.72 18.37
CA ASP A 39 -20.09 -3.84 19.40
C ASP A 39 -20.63 -4.15 20.82
N GLY A 40 -21.24 -5.33 20.99
CA GLY A 40 -21.94 -5.72 22.22
C GLY A 40 -21.09 -6.49 23.23
N TRP A 41 -21.72 -6.86 24.36
CA TRP A 41 -21.09 -7.65 25.44
C TRP A 41 -20.50 -8.98 24.94
N PHE A 42 -21.06 -9.58 23.89
CA PHE A 42 -20.56 -10.82 23.31
C PHE A 42 -19.19 -10.64 22.65
N ALA A 43 -18.93 -9.48 22.03
CA ALA A 43 -17.65 -9.18 21.42
C ALA A 43 -16.54 -8.98 22.44
N LEU A 44 -16.83 -8.25 23.52
CA LEU A 44 -15.91 -8.11 24.65
C LEU A 44 -15.55 -9.47 25.26
N ARG A 45 -16.54 -10.36 25.42
CA ARG A 45 -16.28 -11.72 25.91
C ARG A 45 -15.52 -12.56 24.92
N ALA A 46 -15.86 -12.49 23.64
CA ALA A 46 -15.14 -13.21 22.61
C ALA A 46 -13.69 -12.74 22.47
N GLU A 47 -13.40 -11.45 22.61
CA GLU A 47 -12.04 -10.92 22.64
C GLU A 47 -11.28 -11.44 23.86
N ALA A 48 -11.91 -11.46 25.04
CA ALA A 48 -11.32 -12.07 26.23
C ALA A 48 -11.05 -13.57 26.04
N PHE A 49 -11.99 -14.32 25.45
CA PHE A 49 -11.80 -15.73 25.12
C PHE A 49 -10.68 -15.92 24.10
N ALA A 50 -10.63 -15.14 23.02
CA ALA A 50 -9.58 -15.24 22.01
C ALA A 50 -8.18 -15.01 22.60
N ARG A 51 -8.04 -13.99 23.46
CA ARG A 51 -6.78 -13.71 24.17
C ARG A 51 -6.40 -14.84 25.14
N PHE A 52 -7.39 -15.44 25.80
CA PHE A 52 -7.17 -16.54 26.73
C PHE A 52 -6.74 -17.84 26.02
N PHE A 53 -7.43 -18.23 24.95
CA PHE A 53 -7.09 -19.43 24.15
C PHE A 53 -5.79 -19.28 23.35
N GLY A 54 -5.37 -18.05 23.03
CA GLY A 54 -4.10 -17.77 22.34
C GLY A 54 -2.85 -17.87 23.23
N THR A 55 -3.01 -18.06 24.54
CA THR A 55 -1.90 -18.07 25.51
C THR A 55 -1.60 -19.51 25.97
N PRO A 56 -0.32 -19.94 26.08
CA PRO A 56 0.03 -21.29 26.57
C PRO A 56 -0.47 -21.59 28.00
N VAL A 57 -0.84 -20.55 28.75
CA VAL A 57 -1.43 -20.63 30.09
C VAL A 57 -2.73 -21.45 30.10
N PHE A 58 -3.54 -21.42 29.03
CA PHE A 58 -4.78 -22.21 28.97
C PHE A 58 -4.51 -23.71 29.05
N LEU A 59 -3.54 -24.21 28.28
CA LEU A 59 -3.19 -25.64 28.26
C LEU A 59 -2.64 -26.10 29.61
N ILE A 60 -1.83 -25.27 30.27
CA ILE A 60 -1.29 -25.55 31.60
C ILE A 60 -2.43 -25.61 32.63
N ALA A 61 -3.31 -24.61 32.65
CA ALA A 61 -4.44 -24.56 33.57
C ALA A 61 -5.38 -25.76 33.39
N GLN A 62 -5.74 -26.10 32.14
CA GLN A 62 -6.55 -27.28 31.82
C GLN A 62 -5.90 -28.57 32.32
N THR A 63 -4.60 -28.73 32.11
CA THR A 63 -3.86 -29.92 32.54
C THR A 63 -3.82 -30.04 34.06
N LEU A 64 -3.65 -28.92 34.79
CA LEU A 64 -3.70 -28.90 36.24
C LEU A 64 -5.09 -29.26 36.79
N ILE A 65 -6.16 -28.74 36.18
CA ILE A 65 -7.53 -29.06 36.59
C ILE A 65 -7.82 -30.56 36.42
N VAL A 66 -7.49 -31.11 35.25
CA VAL A 66 -7.67 -32.54 34.95
C VAL A 66 -6.80 -33.40 35.86
N GLY A 67 -5.53 -33.02 36.07
CA GLY A 67 -4.62 -33.72 36.97
C GLY A 67 -5.13 -33.73 38.41
N LEU A 68 -5.58 -32.58 38.92
CA LEU A 68 -6.14 -32.45 40.26
C LEU A 68 -7.41 -33.31 40.43
N TRP A 69 -8.30 -33.32 39.43
CA TRP A 69 -9.49 -34.16 39.42
C TRP A 69 -9.14 -35.65 39.55
N ILE A 70 -8.17 -36.11 38.74
CA ILE A 70 -7.68 -37.49 38.79
C ILE A 70 -7.07 -37.78 40.17
N THR A 71 -6.20 -36.91 40.69
CA THR A 71 -5.56 -37.11 42.01
C THR A 71 -6.56 -37.23 43.14
N ILE A 72 -7.59 -36.36 43.19
CA ILE A 72 -8.63 -36.40 44.23
C ILE A 72 -9.45 -37.70 44.17
N ASN A 73 -9.81 -38.15 42.97
CA ASN A 73 -10.64 -39.36 42.80
C ASN A 73 -9.84 -40.67 42.98
N VAL A 74 -8.55 -40.68 42.63
CA VAL A 74 -7.66 -41.85 42.85
C VAL A 74 -7.35 -42.05 44.33
N THR A 75 -7.16 -40.96 45.07
CA THR A 75 -6.84 -41.01 46.52
C THR A 75 -8.04 -41.37 47.39
N ASP A 76 -9.23 -41.58 46.79
CA ASP A 76 -10.47 -41.94 47.47
C ASP A 76 -10.93 -40.95 48.56
N LEU A 77 -10.42 -39.73 48.53
CA LEU A 77 -10.82 -38.67 49.47
C LEU A 77 -12.30 -38.31 49.28
N VAL A 78 -12.77 -38.36 48.03
CA VAL A 78 -14.18 -38.21 47.64
C VAL A 78 -14.43 -39.15 46.46
N SER A 79 -15.19 -40.23 46.67
CA SER A 79 -15.45 -41.31 45.69
C SER A 79 -16.46 -40.90 44.59
N PHE A 80 -16.29 -39.72 43.99
CA PHE A 80 -17.25 -39.14 43.05
C PHE A 80 -17.16 -39.75 41.64
N ASP A 81 -15.94 -40.13 41.19
CA ASP A 81 -15.66 -40.70 39.86
C ASP A 81 -14.60 -41.80 39.95
N ARG A 82 -15.01 -43.01 40.38
CA ARG A 82 -14.13 -44.19 40.50
C ARG A 82 -13.70 -44.69 39.11
N TYR A 83 -12.47 -45.21 39.01
CA TYR A 83 -11.96 -45.86 37.80
C TYR A 83 -12.98 -46.85 37.22
N PRO A 84 -13.42 -46.74 35.95
CA PRO A 84 -12.86 -45.95 34.84
C PRO A 84 -13.60 -44.60 34.62
N PHE A 85 -13.16 -43.53 35.29
CA PHE A 85 -13.63 -42.13 35.23
C PHE A 85 -14.73 -41.79 34.20
N ILE A 86 -15.98 -42.19 34.48
CA ILE A 86 -17.08 -42.10 33.52
C ILE A 86 -17.50 -40.65 33.31
N LEU A 87 -17.47 -39.84 34.37
CA LEU A 87 -17.87 -38.44 34.33
C LEU A 87 -16.84 -37.59 33.58
N LEU A 88 -15.56 -37.84 33.84
CA LEU A 88 -14.48 -37.18 33.11
C LEU A 88 -14.54 -37.52 31.61
N ASN A 89 -14.76 -38.78 31.27
CA ASN A 89 -14.89 -39.20 29.88
C ASN A 89 -16.12 -38.58 29.20
N LEU A 90 -17.26 -38.51 29.91
CA LEU A 90 -18.47 -37.87 29.41
C LEU A 90 -18.25 -36.37 29.19
N ALA A 91 -17.57 -35.69 30.12
CA ALA A 91 -17.25 -34.27 30.01
C ALA A 91 -16.36 -33.98 28.79
N PHE A 92 -15.30 -34.77 28.58
CA PHE A 92 -14.45 -34.62 27.39
C PHE A 92 -15.20 -34.90 26.09
N SER A 93 -16.07 -35.92 26.09
CA SER A 93 -16.92 -36.24 24.93
C SER A 93 -17.86 -35.08 24.59
N PHE A 94 -18.50 -34.48 25.60
CA PHE A 94 -19.33 -33.30 25.42
C PHE A 94 -18.51 -32.08 24.96
N GLN A 95 -17.33 -31.87 25.54
CA GLN A 95 -16.43 -30.78 25.16
C GLN A 95 -16.06 -30.86 23.67
N ALA A 96 -15.69 -32.05 23.18
CA ALA A 96 -15.39 -32.26 21.77
C ALA A 96 -16.62 -32.03 20.87
N ALA A 97 -17.78 -32.56 21.26
CA ALA A 97 -19.02 -32.43 20.51
C ALA A 97 -19.49 -30.97 20.36
N TYR A 98 -19.30 -30.14 21.37
CA TYR A 98 -19.65 -28.70 21.31
C TYR A 98 -18.56 -27.84 20.68
N ALA A 99 -17.29 -28.24 20.80
CA ALA A 99 -16.18 -27.50 20.19
C ALA A 99 -16.27 -27.51 18.65
N ALA A 100 -16.56 -28.65 18.03
CA ALA A 100 -16.62 -28.77 16.57
C ALA A 100 -17.55 -27.74 15.87
N PRO A 101 -18.84 -27.60 16.26
CA PRO A 101 -19.73 -26.61 15.64
C PRO A 101 -19.35 -25.16 15.97
N LEU A 102 -18.82 -24.88 17.17
CA LEU A 102 -18.31 -23.56 17.51
C LEU A 102 -17.10 -23.16 16.66
N ILE A 103 -16.17 -24.09 16.48
CA ILE A 103 -14.99 -23.90 15.63
C ILE A 103 -15.45 -23.67 14.19
N LEU A 104 -16.41 -24.45 13.70
CA LEU A 104 -16.95 -24.29 12.35
C LEU A 104 -17.61 -22.91 12.15
N LEU A 105 -18.37 -22.42 13.13
CA LEU A 105 -18.98 -21.10 13.07
C LEU A 105 -17.94 -19.96 13.14
N ALA A 106 -16.88 -20.15 13.92
CA ALA A 106 -15.76 -19.22 13.95
C ALA A 106 -15.02 -19.20 12.61
N GLN A 107 -14.80 -20.38 12.01
CA GLN A 107 -14.13 -20.53 10.72
C GLN A 107 -14.94 -19.95 9.57
N THR A 108 -16.25 -20.16 9.49
CA THR A 108 -17.09 -19.57 8.43
C THR A 108 -17.04 -18.04 8.49
N ARG A 109 -17.15 -17.46 9.69
CA ARG A 109 -17.02 -16.02 9.90
C ARG A 109 -15.62 -15.49 9.57
N GLN A 110 -14.58 -16.26 9.87
CA GLN A 110 -13.21 -15.89 9.52
C GLN A 110 -13.03 -15.89 8.00
N ALA A 111 -13.51 -16.93 7.32
CA ALA A 111 -13.45 -17.05 5.86
C ALA A 111 -14.19 -15.91 5.13
N ASP A 112 -15.35 -15.49 5.65
CA ASP A 112 -16.10 -14.35 5.10
C ASP A 112 -15.28 -13.04 5.17
N ARG A 113 -14.56 -12.80 6.27
CA ARG A 113 -13.67 -11.62 6.41
C ARG A 113 -12.45 -11.73 5.51
N ASP A 114 -11.82 -12.89 5.48
CA ASP A 114 -10.64 -13.12 4.65
C ASP A 114 -10.99 -12.90 3.17
N LYS A 115 -12.19 -13.32 2.75
CA LYS A 115 -12.73 -13.05 1.41
C LYS A 115 -12.95 -11.55 1.17
N ALA A 116 -13.58 -10.84 2.10
CA ALA A 116 -13.81 -9.40 1.97
C ALA A 116 -12.49 -8.59 1.92
N SER A 117 -11.52 -8.97 2.75
CA SER A 117 -10.16 -8.40 2.76
C SER A 117 -9.45 -8.66 1.43
N ALA A 118 -9.50 -9.90 0.93
CA ALA A 118 -8.90 -10.27 -0.35
C ALA A 118 -9.51 -9.50 -1.53
N GLN A 119 -10.83 -9.26 -1.52
CA GLN A 119 -11.49 -8.46 -2.55
C GLN A 119 -11.04 -6.99 -2.51
N ALA A 120 -10.94 -6.40 -1.31
CA ALA A 120 -10.44 -5.03 -1.15
C ALA A 120 -8.99 -4.89 -1.64
N ASP A 121 -8.15 -5.87 -1.34
CA ASP A 121 -6.76 -5.92 -1.82
C ASP A 121 -6.67 -6.07 -3.35
N ALA A 122 -7.52 -6.92 -3.94
CA ALA A 122 -7.58 -7.07 -5.40
C ALA A 122 -7.94 -5.74 -6.09
N LEU A 123 -8.99 -5.06 -5.62
CA LEU A 123 -9.39 -3.74 -6.14
C LEU A 123 -8.29 -2.69 -5.95
N HIS A 124 -7.58 -2.75 -4.82
CA HIS A 124 -6.45 -1.85 -4.57
C HIS A 124 -5.32 -2.08 -5.57
N ARG A 125 -4.97 -3.34 -5.84
CA ARG A 125 -3.94 -3.71 -6.83
C ARG A 125 -4.32 -3.28 -8.23
N GLU A 126 -5.57 -3.46 -8.64
CA GLU A 126 -6.07 -2.98 -9.93
C GLU A 126 -5.96 -1.45 -10.06
N ALA A 127 -6.38 -0.71 -9.02
CA ALA A 127 -6.26 0.76 -9.03
C ALA A 127 -4.80 1.23 -9.09
N LEU A 128 -3.88 0.53 -8.42
CA LEU A 128 -2.45 0.81 -8.50
C LEU A 128 -1.90 0.53 -9.90
N ALA A 129 -2.31 -0.58 -10.52
CA ALA A 129 -1.91 -0.92 -11.88
C ALA A 129 -2.36 0.15 -12.89
N GLN A 130 -3.63 0.58 -12.84
CA GLN A 130 -4.15 1.66 -13.68
C GLN A 130 -3.40 2.98 -13.47
N ALA A 131 -3.13 3.35 -12.21
CA ALA A 131 -2.36 4.55 -11.91
C ALA A 131 -0.90 4.45 -12.42
N SER A 132 -0.31 3.26 -12.41
CA SER A 132 1.03 3.03 -12.97
C SER A 132 1.06 3.17 -14.49
N GLU A 133 0.03 2.67 -15.17
CA GLU A 133 -0.12 2.77 -16.63
C GLU A 133 -0.30 4.23 -17.06
N GLN A 134 -1.14 5.00 -16.34
CA GLN A 134 -1.30 6.44 -16.59
C GLN A 134 0.02 7.21 -16.42
N ARG A 135 0.81 6.88 -15.39
CA ARG A 135 2.14 7.51 -15.21
C ARG A 135 3.09 7.14 -16.33
N ALA A 136 3.05 5.90 -16.81
CA ALA A 136 3.87 5.46 -17.94
C ALA A 136 3.48 6.19 -19.23
N ALA A 137 2.18 6.38 -19.48
CA ALA A 137 1.67 7.14 -20.61
C ALA A 137 2.14 8.61 -20.57
N HIS A 138 1.99 9.29 -19.43
CA HIS A 138 2.49 10.65 -19.28
C HIS A 138 4.02 10.76 -19.43
N ALA A 139 4.78 9.77 -18.93
CA ALA A 139 6.22 9.72 -19.12
C ALA A 139 6.60 9.58 -20.61
N ALA A 140 5.82 8.82 -21.40
CA ALA A 140 6.01 8.72 -22.84
C ALA A 140 5.75 10.07 -23.53
N GLU A 141 4.63 10.75 -23.21
CA GLU A 141 4.33 12.09 -23.74
C GLU A 141 5.44 13.10 -23.41
N GLN A 142 5.94 13.10 -22.18
CA GLN A 142 7.05 13.94 -21.76
C GLN A 142 8.33 13.65 -22.54
N THR A 143 8.59 12.36 -22.83
CA THR A 143 9.75 11.95 -23.63
C THR A 143 9.66 12.48 -25.06
N GLU A 144 8.49 12.42 -25.69
CA GLU A 144 8.27 13.00 -27.01
C GLU A 144 8.50 14.52 -27.03
N GLN A 145 8.01 15.24 -26.02
CA GLN A 145 8.24 16.68 -25.88
C GLN A 145 9.74 17.00 -25.73
N LEU A 146 10.48 16.22 -24.94
CA LEU A 146 11.92 16.39 -24.78
C LEU A 146 12.66 16.19 -26.11
N LEU A 147 12.27 15.20 -26.91
CA LEU A 147 12.85 14.96 -28.23
C LEU A 147 12.59 16.14 -29.17
N GLN A 148 11.39 16.73 -29.16
CA GLN A 148 11.08 17.93 -29.94
C GLN A 148 11.96 19.12 -29.54
N LEU A 149 12.18 19.33 -28.24
CA LEU A 149 13.06 20.40 -27.75
C LEU A 149 14.52 20.17 -28.15
N MET A 150 15.00 18.92 -28.13
CA MET A 150 16.33 18.58 -28.61
C MET A 150 16.47 18.84 -30.12
N GLU A 151 15.46 18.51 -30.91
CA GLU A 151 15.44 18.78 -32.34
C GLU A 151 15.47 20.29 -32.63
N GLN A 152 14.68 21.08 -31.89
CA GLN A 152 14.67 22.54 -32.02
C GLN A 152 16.04 23.15 -31.68
N ASN A 153 16.67 22.72 -30.57
CA ASN A 153 18.02 23.17 -30.22
C ASN A 153 19.04 22.84 -31.32
N THR A 154 18.93 21.66 -31.93
CA THR A 154 19.79 21.22 -33.03
C THR A 154 19.60 22.13 -34.25
N ARG A 155 18.35 22.41 -34.65
CA ARG A 155 18.03 23.31 -35.76
C ARG A 155 18.47 24.75 -35.51
N LEU A 156 18.31 25.25 -34.29
CA LEU A 156 18.80 26.59 -33.90
C LEU A 156 20.32 26.66 -34.06
N THR A 157 21.04 25.64 -33.61
CA THR A 157 22.49 25.53 -33.74
C THR A 157 22.91 25.53 -35.21
N GLU A 158 22.22 24.77 -36.06
CA GLU A 158 22.50 24.71 -37.50
C GLU A 158 22.22 26.04 -38.21
N THR A 159 21.13 26.73 -37.84
CA THR A 159 20.80 28.06 -38.38
C THR A 159 21.86 29.09 -38.01
N VAL A 160 22.35 29.07 -36.76
CA VAL A 160 23.46 29.94 -36.33
C VAL A 160 24.72 29.64 -37.14
N HIS A 161 25.04 28.36 -37.37
CA HIS A 161 26.19 27.98 -38.18
C HIS A 161 26.07 28.49 -39.62
N GLN A 162 24.91 28.32 -40.27
CA GLN A 162 24.65 28.85 -41.61
C GLN A 162 24.75 30.38 -41.69
N LEU A 163 24.20 31.09 -40.71
CA LEU A 163 24.28 32.56 -40.65
C LEU A 163 25.75 33.01 -40.53
N SER A 164 26.54 32.35 -39.67
CA SER A 164 27.97 32.63 -39.52
C SER A 164 28.72 32.44 -40.85
N GLN A 165 28.49 31.34 -41.55
CA GLN A 165 29.11 31.07 -42.86
C GLN A 165 28.73 32.12 -43.92
N ARG A 166 27.46 32.55 -43.94
CA ARG A 166 27.00 33.60 -44.85
C ARG A 166 27.64 34.95 -44.55
N ILE A 167 27.76 35.32 -43.28
CA ILE A 167 28.43 36.56 -42.88
C ILE A 167 29.91 36.52 -43.29
N GLU A 168 30.58 35.39 -43.09
CA GLU A 168 31.98 35.20 -43.50
C GLU A 168 32.14 35.33 -45.02
N ALA A 169 31.26 34.67 -45.79
CA ALA A 169 31.26 34.78 -47.25
C ALA A 169 31.02 36.22 -47.74
N LEU A 170 30.00 36.90 -47.20
CA LEU A 170 29.70 38.31 -47.49
C LEU A 170 30.86 39.23 -47.11
N THR A 171 31.52 38.97 -45.98
CA THR A 171 32.67 39.76 -45.52
C THR A 171 33.86 39.58 -46.45
N CYS A 172 34.15 38.36 -46.88
CA CYS A 172 35.19 38.07 -47.86
C CYS A 172 34.89 38.72 -49.22
N GLU A 173 33.64 38.71 -49.67
CA GLU A 173 33.21 39.33 -50.93
C GLU A 173 33.35 40.86 -50.87
N ILE A 174 32.91 41.49 -49.76
CA ILE A 174 33.12 42.92 -49.52
C ILE A 174 34.62 43.24 -49.46
N HIS A 175 35.41 42.48 -48.70
CA HIS A 175 36.85 42.70 -48.57
C HIS A 175 37.54 42.61 -49.93
N ARG A 176 37.19 41.61 -50.74
CA ARG A 176 37.67 41.43 -52.11
C ARG A 176 37.27 42.62 -52.99
N GLY A 177 36.01 43.03 -52.99
CA GLY A 177 35.54 44.17 -53.79
C GLY A 177 36.15 45.52 -53.39
N VAL A 178 36.58 45.66 -52.14
CA VAL A 178 37.35 46.83 -51.66
C VAL A 178 38.80 46.77 -52.14
N CYS A 179 39.45 45.60 -52.09
CA CYS A 179 40.83 45.42 -52.55
C CYS A 179 40.99 45.45 -54.08
N GLU A 180 39.97 45.01 -54.84
CA GLU A 180 39.99 45.01 -56.31
C GLU A 180 39.58 46.36 -56.92
N ARG A 181 39.17 47.37 -56.12
CA ARG A 181 38.89 48.72 -56.61
C ARG A 181 40.23 49.42 -56.94
N PRO A 182 40.61 49.62 -58.22
CA PRO A 182 41.82 50.34 -58.54
C PRO A 182 41.68 51.78 -58.04
N ALA A 183 42.74 52.28 -57.40
CA ALA A 183 42.90 53.72 -57.20
C ALA A 183 42.65 54.38 -58.56
N GLN A 184 41.57 55.15 -58.64
CA GLN A 184 41.15 55.89 -59.84
C GLN A 184 41.90 57.23 -59.81
N PRO A 185 42.96 57.45 -60.63
CA PRO A 185 43.38 58.78 -61.03
C PRO A 185 42.51 59.33 -62.17
#